data_AF-A0A1E7RAM0-F1
#
_entry.id   AF-A0A1E7RAM0-F1
#
_cell.length_a   1.000
_cell.length_b   1.000
_cell.length_c   1.000
_cell.angle_alpha   90.00
_cell.angle_beta   90.00
_cell.angle_gamma   90.00
#
_symmetry.space_group_name_H-M   'P 1'
#
loop_
_entity.id
_entity.type
_entity.pdbx_description
1 polymer ?
#
loop_
_entity_poly.entity_id
_entity_poly.type
_entity_poly.pdbx_seq_one_letter_code
_entity_poly.pdbx_strand_id
1 'polypeptide(L)'
;MPYCLHYRIFLPIGIMLFLFTACDDDQNKKQPDQLLQQQSQQQGYPVLIATPEAADYSLPFCEKQYCIEIEIQAFHSQDQWFNQITNQQIAELIRKQLGLKQKLTLQQAVDTFIQQSDLWQQQHPQSKPWSLYIQSKVPMQHQEMTLLQLESQYQIADQQIPAEHYFFMLDRKRHQILRLYDVIKPEKRIEFGQFIQQSYQQWKQKLSATQSQNTPATLYWANQDWYVDEQGIVIYYRASDLQLTQQRVLEISLTTEQAKQWLNVDILQQLSLY
;
A
#
# COMPACT_ATOMS: atom_id res chain seq x y z
N MET A 1 -69.90 37.92 -7.60
CA MET A 1 -70.46 39.21 -7.12
C MET A 1 -71.29 38.93 -5.88
N PRO A 2 -71.41 39.81 -4.88
CA PRO A 2 -70.42 40.61 -4.14
C PRO A 2 -70.49 40.40 -2.60
N TYR A 3 -69.47 40.93 -1.90
CA TYR A 3 -69.39 41.52 -0.54
C TYR A 3 -70.39 41.18 0.58
N CYS A 4 -69.89 40.97 1.81
CA CYS A 4 -70.05 41.96 2.90
C CYS A 4 -69.24 41.65 4.17
N LEU A 5 -69.07 42.70 4.98
CA LEU A 5 -68.11 42.97 6.04
C LEU A 5 -68.76 42.90 7.46
N HIS A 6 -67.91 42.98 8.50
CA HIS A 6 -68.17 43.33 9.93
C HIS A 6 -68.69 42.18 10.83
N TYR A 7 -68.32 41.99 12.11
CA TYR A 7 -67.65 42.83 13.13
C TYR A 7 -67.06 41.92 14.24
N ARG A 8 -66.25 42.53 15.11
CA ARG A 8 -65.41 42.02 16.21
C ARG A 8 -66.17 41.24 17.30
N ILE A 9 -65.46 40.41 18.10
CA ILE A 9 -65.35 40.48 19.59
C ILE A 9 -64.66 39.23 20.20
N PHE A 10 -63.65 39.50 21.05
CA PHE A 10 -63.04 38.70 22.14
C PHE A 10 -62.06 37.53 21.86
N LEU A 11 -60.79 37.79 22.19
CA LEU A 11 -59.78 36.86 22.72
C LEU A 11 -59.95 36.78 24.28
N PRO A 12 -59.30 35.87 25.06
CA PRO A 12 -58.45 34.73 24.70
C PRO A 12 -58.63 33.47 25.60
N ILE A 13 -57.70 32.51 25.42
CA ILE A 13 -57.23 31.47 26.36
C ILE A 13 -57.98 30.13 26.30
N GLY A 14 -57.68 29.36 25.24
CA GLY A 14 -57.82 27.91 25.21
C GLY A 14 -56.44 27.29 24.96
N ILE A 15 -55.94 26.53 25.92
CA ILE A 15 -54.67 25.81 25.89
C ILE A 15 -54.67 24.85 24.69
N MET A 16 -53.85 25.16 23.68
CA MET A 16 -53.60 24.30 22.53
C MET A 16 -52.52 23.29 22.92
N LEU A 17 -52.93 22.03 23.09
CA LEU A 17 -52.03 20.88 23.11
C LEU A 17 -51.31 20.81 21.76
N PHE A 18 -50.08 21.30 21.72
CA PHE A 18 -49.14 20.98 20.65
C PHE A 18 -48.81 19.50 20.74
N LEU A 19 -49.49 18.69 19.92
CA LEU A 19 -48.96 17.39 19.51
C LEU A 19 -47.74 17.67 18.63
N PHE A 20 -46.56 17.66 19.24
CA PHE A 20 -45.31 17.54 18.51
C PHE A 20 -45.30 16.16 17.84
N THR A 21 -45.64 16.11 16.56
CA THR A 21 -45.20 15.02 15.68
C THR A 21 -43.70 15.21 15.50
N ALA A 22 -42.92 14.52 16.33
CA ALA A 22 -41.51 14.29 16.02
C ALA A 22 -41.49 13.44 14.73
N CYS A 23 -41.00 14.02 13.64
CA CYS A 23 -40.57 13.25 12.48
C CYS A 23 -39.31 12.47 12.91
N ASP A 24 -39.52 11.22 13.30
CA ASP A 24 -38.47 10.24 13.51
C ASP A 24 -38.09 9.68 12.12
N ASP A 25 -37.07 10.27 11.51
CA ASP A 25 -36.54 9.82 10.22
C ASP A 25 -35.17 9.16 10.45
N ASP A 26 -35.17 8.03 11.16
CA ASP A 26 -33.99 7.21 11.45
C ASP A 26 -34.12 5.79 10.87
N GLN A 27 -34.79 5.65 9.72
CA GLN A 27 -35.03 4.33 9.08
C GLN A 27 -34.05 3.92 7.98
N ASN A 28 -32.88 4.57 7.81
CA ASN A 28 -31.96 4.10 6.76
C ASN A 28 -30.46 4.25 7.03
N LYS A 29 -30.03 4.27 8.30
CA LYS A 29 -28.62 3.99 8.61
C LYS A 29 -28.43 2.48 8.71
N LYS A 30 -28.10 1.85 7.58
CA LYS A 30 -27.60 0.47 7.58
C LYS A 30 -26.42 0.39 8.54
N GLN A 31 -26.43 -0.60 9.43
CA GLN A 31 -25.30 -0.84 10.32
C GLN A 31 -24.03 -1.12 9.48
N PRO A 32 -22.84 -0.72 9.96
CA PRO A 32 -21.58 -0.94 9.24
C PRO A 32 -21.39 -2.38 8.75
N ASP A 33 -21.80 -3.36 9.55
CA ASP A 33 -21.72 -4.78 9.20
C ASP A 33 -22.65 -5.17 8.04
N GLN A 34 -23.84 -4.57 7.96
CA GLN A 34 -24.78 -4.78 6.85
C GLN A 34 -24.27 -4.12 5.57
N LEU A 35 -23.58 -2.97 5.67
CA LEU A 35 -22.92 -2.33 4.52
C LEU A 35 -21.75 -3.18 4.01
N LEU A 36 -20.93 -3.72 4.90
CA LEU A 36 -19.82 -4.62 4.56
C LEU A 36 -20.30 -5.92 3.92
N GLN A 37 -21.37 -6.52 4.45
CA GLN A 37 -22.00 -7.71 3.83
C GLN A 37 -22.58 -7.40 2.46
N GLN A 38 -23.28 -6.28 2.30
CA GLN A 38 -23.86 -5.91 1.02
C GLN A 38 -22.79 -5.61 -0.03
N GLN A 39 -21.71 -4.93 0.36
CA GLN A 39 -20.55 -4.69 -0.50
C GLN A 39 -19.85 -6.00 -0.89
N SER A 40 -19.67 -6.92 0.06
CA SER A 40 -19.10 -8.25 -0.20
C SER A 40 -19.98 -9.08 -1.16
N GLN A 41 -21.31 -8.97 -1.04
CA GLN A 41 -22.25 -9.63 -1.95
C GLN A 41 -22.22 -9.05 -3.37
N GLN A 42 -22.06 -7.73 -3.50
CA GLN A 42 -21.92 -7.07 -4.81
C GLN A 42 -20.56 -7.34 -5.47
N GLN A 43 -19.49 -7.46 -4.67
CA GLN A 43 -18.13 -7.68 -5.15
C GLN A 43 -17.75 -9.16 -5.32
N GLY A 44 -18.55 -10.09 -4.77
CA GLY A 44 -18.29 -11.53 -4.88
C GLY A 44 -17.13 -12.06 -4.02
N TYR A 45 -16.53 -11.21 -3.18
CA TYR A 45 -15.46 -11.55 -2.25
C TYR A 45 -15.51 -10.65 -1.00
N PRO A 46 -15.18 -11.15 0.21
CA PRO A 46 -15.21 -10.34 1.43
C PRO A 46 -14.25 -9.15 1.40
N VAL A 47 -14.77 -7.97 1.75
CA VAL A 47 -13.98 -6.76 1.98
C VAL A 47 -12.91 -7.03 3.05
N LEU A 48 -11.65 -6.68 2.77
CA LEU A 48 -10.59 -6.73 3.77
C LEU A 48 -10.83 -5.62 4.79
N ILE A 49 -10.91 -6.02 6.05
CA ILE A 49 -10.86 -5.10 7.18
C ILE A 49 -9.49 -5.31 7.81
N ALA A 50 -8.55 -4.44 7.46
CA ALA A 50 -7.18 -4.51 7.93
C ALA A 50 -6.71 -3.12 8.37
N THR A 51 -6.51 -2.96 9.67
CA THR A 51 -5.92 -1.76 10.25
C THR A 51 -4.45 -2.05 10.56
N PRO A 52 -3.51 -1.16 10.16
CA PRO A 52 -2.11 -1.34 10.53
C PRO A 52 -1.96 -1.36 12.06
N GLU A 53 -1.22 -2.32 12.56
CA GLU A 53 -0.88 -2.47 13.98
C GLU A 53 0.55 -2.96 14.15
N ALA A 54 1.09 -2.92 15.37
CA ALA A 54 2.42 -3.43 15.65
C ALA A 54 2.51 -4.92 15.27
N ALA A 55 3.54 -5.28 14.49
CA ALA A 55 3.73 -6.65 14.05
C ALA A 55 4.08 -7.57 15.24
N ASP A 56 3.67 -8.83 15.16
CA ASP A 56 3.96 -9.84 16.17
C ASP A 56 5.41 -10.35 16.03
N TYR A 57 6.31 -9.75 16.82
CA TYR A 57 7.68 -10.19 17.02
C TYR A 57 8.15 -9.81 18.43
N SER A 58 9.12 -10.55 18.93
CA SER A 58 9.75 -10.31 20.23
C SER A 58 11.10 -9.63 20.05
N LEU A 59 11.40 -8.69 20.95
CA LEU A 59 12.73 -8.11 21.11
C LEU A 59 13.40 -8.71 22.34
N PRO A 60 14.72 -8.94 22.32
CA PRO A 60 15.45 -9.31 23.52
C PRO A 60 15.41 -8.17 24.53
N PHE A 61 15.46 -8.54 25.81
CA PHE A 61 15.54 -7.55 26.87
C PHE A 61 16.83 -6.72 26.76
N CYS A 62 16.73 -5.41 26.99
CA CYS A 62 17.84 -4.47 26.85
C CYS A 62 17.99 -3.61 28.11
N GLU A 63 19.14 -3.73 28.77
CA GLU A 63 19.52 -2.95 29.97
C GLU A 63 20.53 -1.83 29.68
N LYS A 64 20.93 -1.66 28.40
CA LYS A 64 21.91 -0.64 27.99
C LYS A 64 21.24 0.74 27.91
N GLN A 65 22.06 1.80 27.98
CA GLN A 65 21.59 3.19 27.82
C GLN A 65 20.89 3.43 26.47
N TYR A 66 21.34 2.75 25.41
CA TYR A 66 20.73 2.80 24.08
C TYR A 66 20.31 1.39 23.67
N CYS A 67 19.01 1.22 23.44
CA CYS A 67 18.43 -0.01 22.94
C CYS A 67 18.16 0.10 21.45
N ILE A 68 18.11 -1.05 20.78
CA ILE A 68 17.78 -1.10 19.36
C ILE A 68 16.33 -0.64 19.15
N GLU A 69 16.13 0.23 18.17
CA GLU A 69 14.81 0.74 17.80
C GLU A 69 14.32 0.00 16.57
N ILE A 70 13.34 -0.89 16.77
CA ILE A 70 12.66 -1.60 15.69
C ILE A 70 11.17 -1.31 15.83
N GLU A 71 10.58 -0.74 14.80
CA GLU A 71 9.15 -0.49 14.70
C GLU A 71 8.65 -1.04 13.36
N ILE A 72 7.77 -2.04 13.44
CA ILE A 72 7.22 -2.69 12.26
C ILE A 72 5.71 -2.70 12.44
N GLN A 73 5.00 -2.10 11.48
CA GLN A 73 3.55 -2.21 11.37
C GLN A 73 3.21 -3.31 10.37
N ALA A 74 2.34 -4.23 10.77
CA ALA A 74 1.74 -5.25 9.93
C ALA A 74 0.21 -5.18 10.07
N PHE A 75 -0.49 -6.27 9.76
CA PHE A 75 -1.94 -6.34 9.86
C PHE A 75 -2.39 -7.55 10.66
N HIS A 76 -3.45 -7.36 11.45
CA HIS A 76 -4.28 -8.42 11.98
C HIS A 76 -5.68 -8.30 11.41
N SER A 77 -6.00 -9.22 10.51
CA SER A 77 -7.31 -9.29 9.85
C SER A 77 -7.86 -10.72 9.90
N GLN A 78 -9.13 -10.87 9.52
CA GLN A 78 -9.75 -12.19 9.34
C GLN A 78 -9.11 -12.97 8.17
N ASP A 79 -8.46 -12.26 7.24
CA ASP A 79 -7.74 -12.84 6.12
C ASP A 79 -6.33 -13.26 6.56
N GLN A 80 -6.22 -14.51 7.00
CA GLN A 80 -4.95 -15.06 7.51
C GLN A 80 -3.86 -15.10 6.44
N TRP A 81 -4.22 -15.30 5.17
CA TRP A 81 -3.25 -15.28 4.10
C TRP A 81 -2.68 -13.87 3.90
N PHE A 82 -3.53 -12.84 3.96
CA PHE A 82 -3.08 -11.44 3.89
C PHE A 82 -2.12 -11.07 5.04
N ASN A 83 -2.42 -11.51 6.26
CA ASN A 83 -1.53 -11.30 7.41
C ASN A 83 -0.16 -11.99 7.17
N GLN A 84 -0.19 -13.25 6.70
CA GLN A 84 1.02 -14.04 6.43
C GLN A 84 1.87 -13.44 5.31
N ILE A 85 1.28 -13.06 4.18
CA ILE A 85 2.02 -12.52 3.05
C ILE A 85 2.64 -11.15 3.39
N THR A 86 1.96 -10.34 4.21
CA THR A 86 2.52 -9.08 4.74
C THR A 86 3.78 -9.36 5.56
N ASN A 87 3.71 -10.25 6.56
CA ASN A 87 4.87 -10.62 7.38
C ASN A 87 6.02 -11.21 6.55
N GLN A 88 5.70 -11.99 5.51
CA GLN A 88 6.69 -12.51 4.58
C GLN A 88 7.37 -11.39 3.78
N GLN A 89 6.62 -10.43 3.24
CA GLN A 89 7.23 -9.32 2.48
C GLN A 89 8.09 -8.44 3.38
N ILE A 90 7.65 -8.13 4.61
CA ILE A 90 8.45 -7.40 5.59
C ILE A 90 9.77 -8.14 5.87
N ALA A 91 9.71 -9.45 6.16
CA ALA A 91 10.91 -10.26 6.40
C ALA A 91 11.85 -10.26 5.18
N GLU A 92 11.30 -10.30 3.97
CA GLU A 92 12.07 -10.22 2.72
C GLU A 92 12.76 -8.86 2.55
N LEU A 93 12.13 -7.74 2.95
CA LEU A 93 12.78 -6.42 2.93
C LEU A 93 13.98 -6.37 3.88
N ILE A 94 13.81 -6.81 5.13
CA ILE A 94 14.89 -6.87 6.12
C ILE A 94 16.02 -7.78 5.61
N ARG A 95 15.67 -8.98 5.12
CA ARG A 95 16.63 -9.94 4.56
C ARG A 95 17.45 -9.34 3.42
N LYS A 96 16.79 -8.66 2.47
CA LYS A 96 17.45 -8.02 1.32
C LYS A 96 18.37 -6.91 1.78
N GLN A 97 17.94 -6.07 2.71
CA GLN A 97 18.76 -4.98 3.26
C GLN A 97 20.04 -5.51 3.92
N LEU A 98 19.96 -6.68 4.57
CA LEU A 98 21.10 -7.35 5.19
C LEU A 98 21.95 -8.20 4.21
N GLY A 99 21.60 -8.24 2.91
CA GLY A 99 22.33 -9.02 1.91
C GLY A 99 22.25 -10.54 2.08
N LEU A 100 21.27 -11.04 2.83
CA LEU A 100 21.10 -12.45 3.15
C LEU A 100 20.43 -13.19 1.99
N LYS A 101 20.71 -14.48 1.80
CA LYS A 101 20.11 -15.29 0.71
C LYS A 101 19.00 -16.21 1.17
N GLN A 102 19.04 -16.65 2.42
CA GLN A 102 18.08 -17.58 3.00
C GLN A 102 16.76 -16.88 3.29
N LYS A 103 15.63 -17.52 2.96
CA LYS A 103 14.30 -17.02 3.38
C LYS A 103 14.19 -17.08 4.91
N LEU A 104 13.62 -16.05 5.49
CA LEU A 104 13.44 -15.89 6.93
C LEU A 104 11.97 -15.68 7.26
N THR A 105 11.56 -16.16 8.42
CA THR A 105 10.34 -15.66 9.08
C THR A 105 10.56 -14.22 9.56
N LEU A 106 9.49 -13.51 9.91
CA LEU A 106 9.59 -12.15 10.48
C LEU A 106 10.50 -12.11 11.71
N GLN A 107 10.26 -13.01 12.68
CA GLN A 107 11.09 -13.09 13.89
C GLN A 107 12.56 -13.32 13.55
N GLN A 108 12.87 -14.29 12.67
CA GLN A 108 14.25 -14.58 12.29
C GLN A 108 14.94 -13.41 11.58
N ALA A 109 14.19 -12.64 10.77
CA ALA A 109 14.73 -11.45 10.12
C ALA A 109 15.06 -10.35 11.14
N VAL A 110 14.17 -10.12 12.11
CA VAL A 110 14.39 -9.19 13.23
C VAL A 110 15.58 -9.64 14.08
N ASP A 111 15.64 -10.90 14.47
CA ASP A 111 16.74 -11.46 15.26
C ASP A 111 18.08 -11.30 14.56
N THR A 112 18.11 -11.54 13.24
CA THR A 112 19.34 -11.38 12.45
C THR A 112 19.75 -9.91 12.33
N PHE A 113 18.79 -8.99 12.20
CA PHE A 113 19.06 -7.55 12.20
C PHE A 113 19.69 -7.11 13.53
N ILE A 114 19.12 -7.56 14.66
CA ILE A 114 19.65 -7.29 16.01
C ILE A 114 21.05 -7.85 16.15
N GLN A 115 21.27 -9.11 15.77
CA GLN A 115 22.56 -9.76 15.87
C GLN A 115 23.66 -9.01 15.09
N GLN A 116 23.36 -8.53 13.89
CA GLN A 116 24.32 -7.75 13.11
C GLN A 116 24.59 -6.38 13.73
N SER A 117 23.56 -5.70 14.26
CA SER A 117 23.72 -4.47 15.03
C SER A 117 24.64 -4.66 16.24
N ASP A 118 24.43 -5.73 17.01
CA ASP A 118 25.26 -6.05 18.19
C ASP A 118 26.71 -6.32 17.81
N LEU A 119 26.96 -7.11 16.76
CA LEU A 119 28.31 -7.38 16.25
C LEU A 119 29.01 -6.10 15.82
N TRP A 120 28.29 -5.18 15.19
CA TRP A 120 28.84 -3.90 14.79
C TRP A 120 29.18 -3.03 16.00
N GLN A 121 28.32 -2.98 17.02
CA GLN A 121 28.58 -2.24 18.26
C GLN A 121 29.75 -2.80 19.07
N GLN A 122 30.00 -4.11 19.04
CA GLN A 122 31.20 -4.69 19.66
C GLN A 122 32.49 -4.12 19.06
N GLN A 123 32.48 -3.79 17.77
CA GLN A 123 33.60 -3.18 17.07
C GLN A 123 33.59 -1.64 17.19
N HIS A 124 32.42 -1.05 17.47
CA HIS A 124 32.21 0.41 17.57
C HIS A 124 31.44 0.78 18.86
N PRO A 125 32.06 0.68 20.05
CA PRO A 125 31.32 0.74 21.33
C PRO A 125 30.66 2.09 21.65
N GLN A 126 31.07 3.16 20.97
CA GLN A 126 30.50 4.51 21.16
C GLN A 126 29.30 4.78 20.26
N SER A 127 29.01 3.90 19.31
CA SER A 127 27.98 4.11 18.32
C SER A 127 26.62 3.59 18.78
N LYS A 128 25.54 4.25 18.33
CA LYS A 128 24.16 3.83 18.62
C LYS A 128 23.83 2.49 17.91
N PRO A 129 22.93 1.66 18.47
CA PRO A 129 22.43 0.51 17.75
C PRO A 129 21.80 0.93 16.40
N TRP A 130 21.71 -0.01 15.47
CA TRP A 130 20.97 0.21 14.24
C TRP A 130 19.49 0.47 14.55
N SER A 131 18.74 1.02 13.60
CA SER A 131 17.28 1.13 13.72
C SER A 131 16.55 0.79 12.43
N LEU A 132 15.32 0.33 12.58
CA LEU A 132 14.45 -0.14 11.51
C LEU A 132 13.02 0.35 11.74
N TYR A 133 12.46 1.00 10.72
CA TYR A 133 11.07 1.43 10.70
C TYR A 133 10.40 0.90 9.42
N ILE A 134 9.33 0.10 9.56
CA ILE A 134 8.52 -0.37 8.43
C ILE A 134 7.05 -0.05 8.68
N GLN A 135 6.43 0.69 7.77
CA GLN A 135 5.01 1.00 7.78
C GLN A 135 4.26 0.24 6.69
N SER A 136 3.07 -0.25 7.02
CA SER A 136 2.21 -0.98 6.09
C SER A 136 0.91 -0.22 5.83
N LYS A 137 0.46 -0.19 4.56
CA LYS A 137 -0.79 0.44 4.14
C LYS A 137 -1.52 -0.43 3.12
N VAL A 138 -2.84 -0.28 3.06
CA VAL A 138 -3.68 -0.79 1.97
C VAL A 138 -4.25 0.41 1.21
N PRO A 139 -3.56 0.93 0.18
CA PRO A 139 -4.02 2.13 -0.51
C PRO A 139 -5.20 1.86 -1.44
N MET A 140 -5.35 0.62 -1.92
CA MET A 140 -6.40 0.22 -2.84
C MET A 140 -6.90 -1.17 -2.52
N GLN A 141 -8.22 -1.32 -2.57
CA GLN A 141 -8.89 -2.61 -2.65
C GLN A 141 -10.02 -2.52 -3.68
N HIS A 142 -10.07 -3.50 -4.57
CA HIS A 142 -11.19 -3.67 -5.49
C HIS A 142 -11.49 -5.16 -5.68
N GLN A 143 -12.68 -5.60 -5.30
CA GLN A 143 -13.05 -7.02 -5.28
C GLN A 143 -12.02 -7.86 -4.51
N GLU A 144 -11.47 -8.93 -5.11
CA GLU A 144 -10.39 -9.74 -4.54
C GLU A 144 -9.01 -9.10 -4.61
N MET A 145 -8.85 -8.01 -5.38
CA MET A 145 -7.58 -7.35 -5.58
C MET A 145 -7.27 -6.37 -4.46
N THR A 146 -6.04 -6.38 -3.99
CA THR A 146 -5.58 -5.48 -2.93
C THR A 146 -4.16 -5.03 -3.21
N LEU A 147 -3.92 -3.74 -3.07
CA LEU A 147 -2.59 -3.17 -3.07
C LEU A 147 -2.05 -3.15 -1.64
N LEU A 148 -1.00 -3.91 -1.38
CA LEU A 148 -0.19 -3.77 -0.17
C LEU A 148 0.96 -2.80 -0.48
N GLN A 149 1.09 -1.74 0.32
CA GLN A 149 2.23 -0.84 0.29
C GLN A 149 3.04 -1.01 1.58
N LEU A 150 4.35 -1.21 1.43
CA LEU A 150 5.32 -1.14 2.53
C LEU A 150 6.24 0.05 2.32
N GLU A 151 6.49 0.81 3.38
CA GLU A 151 7.53 1.85 3.42
C GLU A 151 8.59 1.40 4.42
N SER A 152 9.86 1.36 4.01
CA SER A 152 10.95 0.94 4.88
C SER A 152 12.03 2.00 4.99
N GLN A 153 12.48 2.26 6.21
CA GLN A 153 13.59 3.14 6.54
C GLN A 153 14.53 2.44 7.52
N TYR A 154 15.84 2.62 7.31
CA TYR A 154 16.87 2.00 8.15
C TYR A 154 17.92 3.03 8.55
N GLN A 155 18.44 2.91 9.78
CA GLN A 155 19.74 3.45 10.15
C GLN A 155 20.66 2.25 10.38
N ILE A 156 21.65 2.06 9.52
CA ILE A 156 22.61 0.96 9.63
C ILE A 156 23.99 1.57 9.81
N ALA A 157 24.64 1.20 10.91
CA ALA A 157 25.85 1.87 11.37
C ALA A 157 25.63 3.39 11.43
N ASP A 158 26.57 4.17 10.88
CA ASP A 158 26.46 5.63 10.80
C ASP A 158 25.76 6.12 9.52
N GLN A 159 25.12 5.22 8.76
CA GLN A 159 24.45 5.53 7.51
C GLN A 159 22.92 5.47 7.64
N GLN A 160 22.28 6.59 7.31
CA GLN A 160 20.85 6.64 7.06
C GLN A 160 20.55 6.06 5.66
N ILE A 161 19.76 5.01 5.61
CA ILE A 161 19.19 4.48 4.37
C ILE A 161 17.88 5.23 4.11
N PRO A 162 17.73 5.92 2.97
CA PRO A 162 16.51 6.65 2.64
C PRO A 162 15.28 5.75 2.66
N ALA A 163 14.13 6.32 3.01
CA ALA A 163 12.87 5.60 2.92
C ALA A 163 12.58 5.18 1.47
N GLU A 164 12.13 3.93 1.31
CA GLU A 164 11.70 3.39 0.02
C GLU A 164 10.30 2.78 0.14
N HIS A 165 9.53 2.89 -0.94
CA HIS A 165 8.22 2.27 -1.06
C HIS A 165 8.30 0.97 -1.88
N TYR A 166 7.50 0.01 -1.46
CA TYR A 166 7.33 -1.29 -2.08
C TYR A 166 5.84 -1.55 -2.27
N PHE A 167 5.46 -1.97 -3.47
CA PHE A 167 4.07 -2.18 -3.87
C PHE A 167 3.86 -3.62 -4.31
N PHE A 168 2.85 -4.26 -3.73
CA PHE A 168 2.48 -5.63 -4.02
C PHE A 168 1.01 -5.68 -4.39
N MET A 169 0.73 -5.94 -5.67
CA MET A 169 -0.62 -6.27 -6.12
C MET A 169 -0.94 -7.71 -5.72
N LEU A 170 -1.96 -7.89 -4.90
CA LEU A 170 -2.36 -9.17 -4.33
C LEU A 170 -3.71 -9.58 -4.89
N ASP A 171 -3.82 -10.82 -5.35
CA ASP A 171 -5.10 -11.49 -5.57
C ASP A 171 -5.39 -12.34 -4.34
N ARG A 172 -6.27 -11.83 -3.48
CA ARG A 172 -6.62 -12.45 -2.19
C ARG A 172 -7.42 -13.73 -2.37
N LYS A 173 -8.14 -13.89 -3.48
CA LYS A 173 -8.92 -15.09 -3.75
C LYS A 173 -8.02 -16.25 -4.18
N ARG A 174 -6.98 -15.97 -4.96
CA ARG A 174 -6.00 -16.95 -5.44
C ARG A 174 -4.77 -17.06 -4.52
N HIS A 175 -4.69 -16.28 -3.46
CA HIS A 175 -3.56 -16.25 -2.52
C HIS A 175 -2.20 -16.04 -3.23
N GLN A 176 -2.14 -15.08 -4.13
CA GLN A 176 -0.96 -14.83 -4.96
C GLN A 176 -0.58 -13.34 -5.02
N ILE A 177 0.73 -13.09 -5.13
CA ILE A 177 1.26 -11.79 -5.56
C ILE A 177 1.25 -11.79 -7.10
N LEU A 178 0.60 -10.79 -7.68
CA LEU A 178 0.59 -10.58 -9.13
C LEU A 178 1.87 -9.87 -9.57
N ARG A 179 2.78 -10.60 -10.21
CA ARG A 179 3.99 -10.01 -10.80
C ARG A 179 3.67 -9.35 -12.13
N LEU A 180 4.39 -8.27 -12.47
CA LEU A 180 4.18 -7.55 -13.72
C LEU A 180 4.32 -8.48 -14.95
N TYR A 181 5.27 -9.42 -14.93
CA TYR A 181 5.42 -10.41 -16.00
C TYR A 181 4.17 -11.26 -16.27
N ASP A 182 3.47 -11.63 -15.20
CA ASP A 182 2.34 -12.55 -15.26
C ASP A 182 1.05 -11.83 -15.67
N VAL A 183 0.96 -10.51 -15.46
CA VAL A 183 -0.22 -9.72 -15.86
C VAL A 183 -0.16 -9.20 -17.29
N ILE A 184 1.03 -9.09 -17.89
CA ILE A 184 1.21 -8.67 -19.28
C ILE A 184 1.03 -9.88 -20.23
N LYS A 185 0.18 -9.73 -21.24
CA LYS A 185 -0.09 -10.72 -22.29
C LYS A 185 1.22 -11.21 -22.91
N PRO A 186 1.46 -12.53 -23.03
CA PRO A 186 2.70 -13.08 -23.57
C PRO A 186 3.14 -12.47 -24.91
N GLU A 187 2.19 -12.30 -25.84
CA GLU A 187 2.42 -11.74 -27.17
C GLU A 187 2.73 -10.23 -27.18
N LYS A 188 2.47 -9.53 -26.07
CA LYS A 188 2.74 -8.10 -25.90
C LYS A 188 4.03 -7.79 -25.14
N ARG A 189 4.70 -8.79 -24.57
CA ARG A 189 5.88 -8.59 -23.70
C ARG A 189 7.06 -7.87 -24.38
N ILE A 190 7.28 -8.13 -25.68
CA ILE A 190 8.35 -7.45 -26.44
C ILE A 190 8.01 -5.97 -26.61
N GLU A 191 6.79 -5.68 -27.08
CA GLU A 191 6.27 -4.32 -27.29
C GLU A 191 6.26 -3.52 -25.97
N PHE A 192 5.78 -4.15 -24.89
CA PHE A 192 5.78 -3.59 -23.54
C PHE A 192 7.20 -3.26 -23.06
N GLY A 193 8.14 -4.18 -23.25
CA GLY A 193 9.54 -3.96 -22.91
C GLY A 193 10.16 -2.77 -23.66
N GLN A 194 9.84 -2.60 -24.95
CA GLN A 194 10.28 -1.47 -25.75
C GLN A 194 9.68 -0.15 -25.24
N PHE A 195 8.40 -0.13 -24.88
CA PHE A 195 7.74 1.02 -24.27
C PHE A 195 8.41 1.43 -22.96
N ILE A 196 8.71 0.47 -22.08
CA ILE A 196 9.44 0.75 -20.83
C ILE A 196 10.80 1.39 -21.11
N GLN A 197 11.58 0.85 -22.06
CA GLN A 197 12.86 1.46 -22.41
C GLN A 197 12.70 2.86 -22.96
N GLN A 198 11.70 3.12 -23.81
CA GLN A 198 11.45 4.44 -24.38
C GLN A 198 11.12 5.46 -23.29
N SER A 199 10.21 5.13 -22.38
CA SER A 199 9.86 5.97 -21.22
C SER A 199 11.08 6.22 -20.32
N TYR A 200 11.90 5.19 -20.10
CA TYR A 200 13.13 5.33 -19.34
C TYR A 200 14.14 6.28 -19.99
N GLN A 201 14.36 6.19 -21.31
CA GLN A 201 15.28 7.10 -22.00
C GLN A 201 14.80 8.55 -21.94
N GLN A 202 13.49 8.78 -22.09
CA GLN A 202 12.90 10.12 -21.92
C GLN A 202 13.08 10.66 -20.50
N TRP A 203 12.94 9.81 -19.49
CA TRP A 203 13.20 10.17 -18.10
C TRP A 203 14.70 10.45 -17.86
N LYS A 204 15.62 9.63 -18.39
CA LYS A 204 17.08 9.83 -18.28
C LYS A 204 17.53 11.17 -18.83
N GLN A 205 16.90 11.68 -19.89
CA GLN A 205 17.22 13.00 -20.46
C GLN A 205 16.94 14.16 -19.51
N LYS A 206 16.14 13.94 -18.46
CA LYS A 206 15.83 14.92 -17.40
C LYS A 206 16.79 14.82 -16.19
N LEU A 207 17.82 13.99 -16.27
CA LEU A 207 18.86 13.85 -15.25
C LEU A 207 20.05 14.75 -15.56
N SER A 208 20.84 15.09 -14.53
CA SER A 208 22.17 15.66 -14.77
C SER A 208 23.09 14.63 -15.45
N ALA A 209 24.16 15.09 -16.09
CA ALA A 209 25.13 14.21 -16.75
C ALA A 209 25.70 13.15 -15.78
N THR A 210 26.05 13.58 -14.56
CA THR A 210 26.57 12.69 -13.50
C THR A 210 25.53 11.66 -13.05
N GLN A 211 24.27 12.07 -12.84
CA GLN A 211 23.20 11.15 -12.46
C GLN A 211 22.95 10.13 -13.58
N SER A 212 22.87 10.60 -14.83
CA SER A 212 22.60 9.75 -15.99
C SER A 212 23.67 8.67 -16.21
N GLN A 213 24.94 9.00 -15.95
CA GLN A 213 26.06 8.05 -16.01
C GLN A 213 25.97 6.91 -14.99
N ASN A 214 25.43 7.20 -13.80
CA ASN A 214 25.32 6.21 -12.73
C ASN A 214 24.07 5.32 -12.85
N THR A 215 23.07 5.73 -13.64
CA THR A 215 21.86 4.91 -13.85
C THR A 215 22.11 3.72 -14.79
N PRO A 216 21.36 2.61 -14.66
CA PRO A 216 21.46 1.46 -15.56
C PRO A 216 21.35 1.82 -17.05
N ALA A 217 22.00 1.03 -17.91
CA ALA A 217 21.86 1.19 -19.36
C ALA A 217 20.44 0.87 -19.84
N THR A 218 19.83 -0.18 -19.28
CA THR A 218 18.47 -0.63 -19.56
C THR A 218 17.74 -1.00 -18.26
N LEU A 219 16.41 -0.95 -18.30
CA LEU A 219 15.58 -1.40 -17.17
C LEU A 219 15.08 -2.83 -17.35
N TYR A 220 15.09 -3.61 -16.28
CA TYR A 220 14.40 -4.89 -16.23
C TYR A 220 13.00 -4.68 -15.65
N TRP A 221 11.95 -5.03 -16.39
CA TRP A 221 10.56 -4.71 -16.01
C TRP A 221 9.80 -5.88 -15.37
N ALA A 222 10.18 -7.13 -15.63
CA ALA A 222 9.32 -8.30 -15.37
C ALA A 222 8.94 -8.50 -13.88
N ASN A 223 9.82 -8.10 -12.97
CA ASN A 223 9.60 -8.19 -11.52
C ASN A 223 9.47 -6.82 -10.86
N GLN A 224 9.17 -5.78 -11.64
CA GLN A 224 9.00 -4.44 -11.08
C GLN A 224 7.67 -4.33 -10.37
N ASP A 225 7.68 -3.48 -9.36
CA ASP A 225 6.50 -3.09 -8.64
C ASP A 225 5.55 -2.39 -9.62
N TRP A 226 4.28 -2.73 -9.52
CA TRP A 226 3.24 -2.09 -10.29
C TRP A 226 1.99 -1.99 -9.43
N TYR A 227 1.18 -0.98 -9.70
CA TYR A 227 -0.05 -0.75 -8.99
C TYR A 227 -1.07 -0.05 -9.88
N VAL A 228 -2.28 0.13 -9.35
CA VAL A 228 -3.36 0.88 -10.00
C VAL A 228 -3.69 2.08 -9.15
N ASP A 229 -3.73 3.25 -9.76
CA ASP A 229 -4.18 4.51 -9.17
C ASP A 229 -5.41 5.05 -9.92
N GLU A 230 -5.76 6.31 -9.68
CA GLU A 230 -6.89 6.96 -10.32
C GLU A 230 -6.68 7.20 -11.83
N GLN A 231 -5.43 7.23 -12.28
CA GLN A 231 -5.03 7.53 -13.66
C GLN A 231 -4.84 6.26 -14.50
N GLY A 232 -4.63 5.12 -13.86
CA GLY A 232 -4.54 3.82 -14.52
C GLY A 232 -3.50 2.94 -13.85
N ILE A 233 -2.67 2.28 -14.68
CA ILE A 233 -1.65 1.36 -14.19
C ILE A 233 -0.32 2.08 -14.15
N VAL A 234 0.40 1.94 -13.04
CA VAL A 234 1.73 2.51 -12.85
C VAL A 234 2.74 1.40 -12.67
N ILE A 235 3.86 1.51 -13.40
CA ILE A 235 5.07 0.72 -13.16
C ILE A 235 6.03 1.59 -12.37
N TYR A 236 6.48 1.09 -11.23
CA TYR A 236 7.25 1.84 -10.24
C TYR A 236 8.68 1.32 -10.13
N TYR A 237 9.65 2.22 -10.32
CA TYR A 237 11.06 1.97 -10.06
C TYR A 237 11.52 2.87 -8.92
N ARG A 238 12.02 2.25 -7.85
CA ARG A 238 12.61 2.96 -6.71
C ARG A 238 14.01 3.48 -7.06
N ALA A 239 14.52 4.38 -6.22
CA ALA A 239 15.84 4.98 -6.42
C ALA A 239 16.96 3.93 -6.48
N SER A 240 16.88 2.87 -5.65
CA SER A 240 17.84 1.77 -5.67
C SER A 240 17.84 0.98 -6.98
N ASP A 241 16.68 0.74 -7.61
CA ASP A 241 16.60 0.10 -8.94
C ASP A 241 17.32 0.93 -10.00
N LEU A 242 17.35 2.25 -9.81
CA LEU A 242 17.93 3.24 -10.70
C LEU A 242 19.37 3.61 -10.33
N GLN A 243 19.93 2.99 -9.28
CA GLN A 243 21.27 3.28 -8.74
C GLN A 243 21.45 4.76 -8.34
N LEU A 244 20.38 5.38 -7.85
CA LEU A 244 20.38 6.75 -7.36
C LEU A 244 20.45 6.77 -5.83
N THR A 245 21.20 7.73 -5.29
CA THR A 245 21.31 7.97 -3.85
C THR A 245 20.25 8.93 -3.30
N GLN A 246 19.63 9.71 -4.20
CA GLN A 246 18.52 10.60 -3.86
C GLN A 246 17.20 9.84 -4.04
N GLN A 247 16.16 10.19 -3.27
CA GLN A 247 14.80 9.66 -3.40
C GLN A 247 14.10 10.15 -4.68
N ARG A 248 14.69 9.85 -5.83
CA ARG A 248 14.11 10.10 -7.15
C ARG A 248 13.66 8.77 -7.73
N VAL A 249 12.37 8.67 -7.97
CA VAL A 249 11.71 7.49 -8.52
C VAL A 249 11.45 7.67 -10.01
N LEU A 250 11.12 6.57 -10.68
CA LEU A 250 10.55 6.57 -12.02
C LEU A 250 9.21 5.85 -11.98
N GLU A 251 8.16 6.58 -12.35
CA GLU A 251 6.82 6.05 -12.56
C GLU A 251 6.52 6.11 -14.06
N ILE A 252 6.12 4.97 -14.60
CA ILE A 252 5.68 4.85 -15.99
C ILE A 252 4.20 4.46 -15.95
N SER A 253 3.34 5.42 -16.29
CA SER A 253 1.89 5.20 -16.34
C SER A 253 1.44 4.66 -17.69
N LEU A 254 0.48 3.75 -17.67
CA LEU A 254 -0.24 3.26 -18.84
C LEU A 254 -1.56 4.01 -18.97
N THR A 255 -1.91 4.43 -20.18
CA THR A 255 -3.30 4.86 -20.44
C THR A 255 -4.25 3.66 -20.35
N THR A 256 -5.54 3.94 -20.22
CA THR A 256 -6.58 2.90 -20.23
C THR A 256 -6.53 2.04 -21.50
N GLU A 257 -6.27 2.64 -22.66
CA GLU A 257 -6.15 1.94 -23.94
C GLU A 257 -4.93 1.03 -23.98
N GLN A 258 -3.77 1.53 -23.50
CA GLN A 258 -2.55 0.73 -23.39
C GLN A 258 -2.73 -0.43 -22.41
N ALA A 259 -3.39 -0.18 -21.28
CA ALA A 259 -3.74 -1.22 -20.31
C ALA A 259 -4.60 -2.31 -20.95
N LYS A 260 -5.69 -1.94 -21.65
CA LYS A 260 -6.55 -2.87 -22.39
C LYS A 260 -5.79 -3.68 -23.44
N GLN A 261 -4.82 -3.06 -24.11
CA GLN A 261 -3.98 -3.70 -25.11
C GLN A 261 -3.02 -4.73 -24.48
N TRP A 262 -2.37 -4.39 -23.38
CA TRP A 262 -1.23 -5.17 -22.84
C TRP A 262 -1.58 -6.13 -21.71
N LEU A 263 -2.62 -5.89 -20.92
CA LEU A 263 -2.94 -6.74 -19.77
C LEU A 263 -3.82 -7.93 -20.12
N ASN A 264 -3.60 -9.05 -19.46
CA ASN A 264 -4.47 -10.21 -19.58
C ASN A 264 -5.94 -9.84 -19.28
N VAL A 265 -6.83 -10.48 -20.02
CA VAL A 265 -8.29 -10.22 -20.00
C VAL A 265 -8.87 -10.42 -18.59
N ASP A 266 -8.39 -11.42 -17.85
CA ASP A 266 -8.82 -11.68 -16.48
C ASP A 266 -8.39 -10.55 -15.52
N ILE A 267 -7.16 -10.03 -15.66
CA ILE A 267 -6.69 -8.90 -14.85
C ILE A 267 -7.50 -7.64 -15.13
N LEU A 268 -7.79 -7.33 -16.39
CA LEU A 268 -8.68 -6.21 -16.73
C LEU A 268 -10.06 -6.36 -16.06
N GLN A 269 -10.52 -7.59 -15.84
CA GLN A 269 -11.87 -7.90 -15.37
C GLN A 269 -11.91 -7.65 -13.87
N GLN A 270 -10.91 -8.17 -13.18
CA GLN A 270 -10.66 -7.94 -11.77
C GLN A 270 -10.46 -6.45 -11.45
N LEU A 271 -9.84 -5.68 -12.35
CA LEU A 271 -9.65 -4.24 -12.19
C LEU A 271 -10.84 -3.40 -12.69
N SER A 272 -11.86 -4.02 -13.29
CA SER A 272 -13.00 -3.32 -13.93
C SER A 272 -12.61 -2.28 -14.98
N LEU A 273 -11.53 -2.56 -15.73
CA LEU A 273 -11.01 -1.71 -16.80
C LEU A 273 -11.55 -2.10 -18.18
N TYR A 274 -12.84 -2.41 -18.31
CA TYR A 274 -13.48 -2.79 -19.58
C TYR A 274 -14.04 -1.62 -20.38
#